data_AF-A0A1L9V3Q7-F1
#
_entry.id   AF-A0A1L9V3Q7-F1
#
_cell.length_a   1.000
_cell.length_b   1.000
_cell.length_c   1.000
_cell.angle_alpha   90.00
_cell.angle_beta   90.00
_cell.angle_gamma   90.00
#
_symmetry.space_group_name_H-M   'P 1'
#
loop_
_entity.id
_entity.type
_entity.pdbx_description
1 polymer ?
#
loop_
_entity_poly.entity_id
_entity_poly.type
_entity_poly.pdbx_seq_one_letter_code
_entity_poly.pdbx_strand_id
1 'polypeptide(L)' 'MPPNRSRSNRNSQEQEGRILLAIEAFKKGEISSIRETACRFNIPRSTFSNRLNGHQFHIEKTR' A
#
# COMPACT_ATOMS: atom_id res chain seq x y z
N MET A 1 -11.89 -10.06 -28.90
CA MET A 1 -11.72 -8.73 -28.29
C MET A 1 -11.25 -8.92 -26.85
N PRO A 2 -10.16 -8.29 -26.38
CA PRO A 2 -9.76 -8.43 -24.98
C PRO A 2 -10.71 -7.60 -24.09
N PRO A 3 -11.13 -8.12 -22.93
CA PRO A 3 -11.99 -7.36 -22.02
C PRO A 3 -11.24 -6.13 -21.50
N ASN A 4 -11.96 -5.02 -21.44
CA ASN A 4 -11.48 -3.68 -21.15
C ASN A 4 -10.87 -3.60 -19.73
N ARG A 5 -9.55 -3.76 -19.60
CA ARG A 5 -8.79 -3.72 -18.33
C ARG A 5 -8.72 -2.33 -17.68
N SER A 6 -9.21 -1.28 -18.33
CA SER A 6 -9.01 0.11 -17.89
C SER A 6 -9.72 0.46 -16.57
N ARG A 7 -10.85 -0.21 -16.25
CA ARG A 7 -11.61 0.06 -15.02
C ARG A 7 -10.87 -0.38 -13.74
N SER A 8 -9.97 -1.36 -13.85
CA SER A 8 -9.16 -1.83 -12.73
C SER A 8 -8.05 -0.84 -12.35
N ASN A 9 -7.60 0.00 -13.28
CA ASN A 9 -6.43 0.86 -13.05
C ASN A 9 -6.76 2.11 -12.21
N ARG A 10 -7.95 2.70 -12.39
CA ARG A 10 -8.41 3.85 -11.57
C ARG A 10 -8.54 3.49 -10.09
N ASN A 11 -9.17 2.36 -9.81
CA ASN A 11 -9.32 1.86 -8.43
C ASN A 11 -7.96 1.59 -7.77
N SER A 12 -6.96 1.17 -8.55
CA SER A 12 -5.60 0.94 -8.07
C SER A 12 -4.87 2.23 -7.72
N GLN A 13 -5.02 3.30 -8.52
CA GLN A 13 -4.38 4.59 -8.21
C GLN A 13 -4.96 5.23 -6.94
N GLU A 14 -6.27 5.16 -6.75
CA GLU A 14 -6.90 5.66 -5.51
C GLU A 14 -6.46 4.85 -4.27
N GLN A 15 -6.26 3.55 -4.44
CA GLN A 15 -5.74 2.68 -3.38
C GLN A 15 -4.26 2.98 -3.05
N GLU A 16 -3.43 3.22 -4.06
CA GLU A 16 -2.03 3.63 -3.91
C GLU A 16 -1.91 4.95 -3.13
N GLY A 17 -2.75 5.94 -3.47
CA GLY A 17 -2.79 7.23 -2.75
C GLY A 17 -3.10 7.06 -1.26
N ARG A 18 -4.08 6.21 -0.91
CA ARG A 18 -4.43 5.92 0.49
C ARG A 18 -3.30 5.22 1.25
N ILE A 19 -2.59 4.30 0.60
CA ILE A 19 -1.46 3.59 1.19
C ILE A 19 -0.31 4.57 1.49
N LEU A 20 -0.01 5.50 0.58
CA LEU A 20 1.05 6.50 0.79
C LEU A 20 0.73 7.40 1.99
N LEU A 21 -0.51 7.90 2.08
CA LEU A 21 -0.97 8.69 3.21
C LEU A 21 -0.88 7.91 4.53
N ALA A 22 -1.27 6.63 4.52
CA ALA A 22 -1.17 5.75 5.67
C ALA A 22 0.28 5.53 6.14
N ILE A 23 1.22 5.35 5.20
CA ILE A 23 2.66 5.20 5.51
C ILE A 23 3.20 6.49 6.12
N GLU A 24 2.83 7.65 5.56
CA GLU A 24 3.26 8.95 6.08
C GLU A 24 2.75 9.20 7.50
N ALA A 25 1.47 8.94 7.77
CA ALA A 25 0.88 9.07 9.11
C ALA A 25 1.51 8.10 10.12
N PHE A 26 1.81 6.87 9.69
CA PHE A 26 2.52 5.87 10.52
C PHE A 26 3.96 6.32 10.83
N LYS A 27 4.69 6.85 9.84
CA LYS A 27 6.05 7.38 10.02
C LYS A 27 6.10 8.65 10.88
N LYS A 28 5.08 9.51 10.79
CA LYS A 28 4.92 10.68 11.66
C LYS A 28 4.67 10.30 13.13
N GLY A 29 4.31 9.05 13.40
CA GLY A 29 4.01 8.58 14.75
C GLY A 29 2.60 8.94 15.23
N GLU A 30 1.72 9.42 14.36
CA GLU A 30 0.31 9.69 14.70
C GLU A 30 -0.44 8.40 15.07
N ILE A 31 0.00 7.28 14.49
CA ILE A 31 -0.57 5.96 14.74
C ILE A 31 0.58 4.95 14.80
N SER A 32 0.78 4.34 15.96
CA SER A 32 1.85 3.35 16.16
C SER A 32 1.43 1.92 15.78
N SER A 33 0.14 1.69 15.51
CA SER A 33 -0.42 0.36 15.23
C SER A 33 -0.77 0.16 13.77
N ILE A 34 -0.11 -0.81 13.12
CA ILE A 34 -0.37 -1.21 11.72
C ILE A 34 -1.85 -1.52 11.47
N ARG A 35 -2.52 -2.17 12.43
CA ARG A 35 -3.95 -2.52 12.30
C ARG A 35 -4.83 -1.28 12.31
N GLU A 36 -4.51 -0.34 13.19
CA GLU A 36 -5.30 0.87 13.39
C GLU A 36 -5.14 1.82 12.20
N THR A 37 -3.93 1.98 11.69
CA THR A 37 -3.66 2.73 10.45
C THR A 37 -4.42 2.10 9.28
N ALA A 38 -4.32 0.76 9.11
CA ALA A 38 -5.03 0.09 8.03
C ALA A 38 -6.56 0.29 8.09
N CYS A 39 -7.13 0.24 9.29
CA CYS A 39 -8.55 0.45 9.52
C CYS A 39 -8.96 1.92 9.22
N ARG A 40 -8.20 2.90 9.72
CA ARG A 40 -8.48 4.34 9.50
C ARG A 40 -8.46 4.72 8.02
N PHE A 41 -7.50 4.20 7.27
CA PHE A 41 -7.34 4.52 5.85
C PHE A 41 -8.13 3.58 4.93
N ASN A 42 -8.92 2.65 5.49
CA ASN A 42 -9.70 1.64 4.78
C ASN A 42 -8.87 0.89 3.72
N ILE A 43 -7.68 0.44 4.14
CA ILE A 43 -6.74 -0.33 3.31
C ILE A 43 -6.58 -1.74 3.89
N PRO A 44 -6.36 -2.77 3.04
CA PRO A 44 -6.09 -4.11 3.53
C PRO A 44 -4.78 -4.15 4.31
N ARG A 45 -4.80 -4.75 5.51
CA ARG A 45 -3.60 -4.89 6.37
C ARG A 45 -2.45 -5.60 5.64
N SER A 46 -2.75 -6.64 4.86
CA SER A 46 -1.75 -7.38 4.09
C SER A 46 -1.06 -6.48 3.06
N THR A 47 -1.82 -5.68 2.31
CA THR A 47 -1.30 -4.70 1.35
C THR A 47 -0.45 -3.65 2.05
N PHE A 48 -0.92 -3.10 3.17
CA PHE A 48 -0.19 -2.10 3.95
C PHE A 48 1.11 -2.67 4.53
N SER A 49 1.08 -3.88 5.09
CA SER A 49 2.27 -4.56 5.62
C SER A 49 3.29 -4.87 4.51
N ASN A 50 2.83 -5.35 3.35
CA ASN A 50 3.71 -5.61 2.20
C ASN A 50 4.36 -4.32 1.67
N ARG A 51 3.65 -3.19 1.74
CA ARG A 51 4.14 -1.87 1.32
C ARG A 51 5.06 -1.24 2.36
N LEU A 52 4.80 -1.41 3.66
CA LEU A 52 5.70 -1.00 4.75
C LEU A 52 7.02 -1.78 4.72
N ASN A 53 6.95 -3.09 4.51
CA ASN A 53 8.12 -3.94 4.30
C ASN A 53 8.72 -3.76 2.89
N GLY A 54 8.17 -2.81 2.11
CA GLY A 54 8.73 -2.31 0.88
C GLY A 54 9.06 -3.40 -0.11
N HIS A 55 8.09 -4.22 -0.55
CA HIS A 55 8.28 -5.06 -1.73
C HIS A 55 9.65 -5.76 -1.71
N GLN A 56 9.92 -6.59 -0.70
CA GLN A 56 11.08 -7.48 -0.66
C GLN A 56 10.95 -8.59 -1.72
N PHE A 57 10.57 -8.22 -2.95
CA PHE A 57 10.77 -8.98 -4.16
C PHE A 57 12.12 -8.53 -4.73
N HIS A 58 13.17 -9.20 -4.24
CA HIS A 58 14.39 -9.46 -5.01
C HIS A 58 14.99 -8.25 -5.76
N ILE A 59 15.56 -7.28 -5.03
CA ILE A 59 16.75 -6.62 -5.58
C ILE A 59 17.88 -7.61 -5.33
N GLU A 60 18.13 -8.42 -6.36
CA GLU A 60 19.32 -9.23 -6.51
C GLU A 60 20.52 -8.37 -6.12
N LYS A 61 21.16 -8.77 -5.02
CA LYS A 61 22.39 -8.14 -4.54
C LYS A 61 23.53 -8.66 -5.42
N THR A 62 23.62 -8.18 -6.66
CA THR A 62 24.78 -8.48 -7.51
C THR A 62 25.96 -7.65 -6.98
N ARG A 63 27.01 -8.38 -6.62
CA ARG A 63 28.27 -7.92 -6.04
C ARG A 63 28.98 -6.87 -6.87
#